data_AF-A0A920BD72-F1
#
_entry.id   AF-A0A920BD72-F1
#
_cell.length_a   1.000
_cell.length_b   1.000
_cell.length_c   1.000
_cell.angle_alpha   90.00
_cell.angle_beta   90.00
_cell.angle_gamma   90.00
#
_symmetry.space_group_name_H-M   'P 1'
#
loop_
_entity.id
_entity.type
_entity.pdbx_description
1 polymer ?
#
loop_
_entity_poly.entity_id
_entity_poly.type
_entity_poly.pdbx_seq_one_letter_code
_entity_poly.pdbx_strand_id
1 'polypeptide(L)'
;MLSILLHSVWPYQIFKSVIFRSGMAFLTVYLVIIILMPFVIKHFRAAGITSDFNGTSNGIKPYTGATPIMGGGVLLLGILVAAVLWCNLNQYIVALLIIMFSFGVIGAIDDFAKVVHRRRDRIG
;
A
#
# COMPACT_ATOMS: atom_id res chain seq x y z
N MET A 1 -5.06 -17.83 -8.98
CA MET A 1 -6.01 -18.97 -8.85
C MET A 1 -7.39 -18.64 -9.43
N LEU A 2 -7.85 -17.39 -9.30
CA LEU A 2 -9.16 -16.96 -9.83
C LEU A 2 -9.28 -17.11 -11.36
N SER A 3 -8.19 -16.88 -12.10
CA SER A 3 -8.17 -17.03 -13.56
C SER A 3 -8.35 -18.48 -14.02
N ILE A 4 -7.94 -19.46 -13.21
CA ILE A 4 -8.12 -20.89 -13.48
C ILE A 4 -9.58 -21.28 -13.19
N LEU A 5 -10.16 -20.71 -12.13
CA LEU A 5 -11.56 -20.86 -11.77
C LEU A 5 -12.48 -20.26 -12.85
N LEU A 6 -12.16 -19.06 -13.36
CA LEU A 6 -12.87 -18.46 -14.50
C LEU A 6 -12.77 -19.33 -15.76
N HIS A 7 -11.60 -19.90 -16.05
CA HIS A 7 -11.43 -20.82 -17.17
C HIS A 7 -12.25 -22.10 -17.00
N SER A 8 -12.48 -22.56 -15.76
CA SER A 8 -13.35 -23.71 -15.48
C SER A 8 -14.83 -23.43 -15.73
N VAL A 9 -15.27 -22.19 -15.57
CA VAL A 9 -16.67 -21.78 -15.83
C VAL A 9 -16.85 -21.38 -17.30
N TRP A 10 -15.84 -20.73 -17.87
CA TRP A 10 -15.81 -20.24 -19.25
C TRP A 10 -14.48 -20.63 -19.92
N PRO A 11 -14.47 -21.66 -20.80
CA PRO A 11 -13.24 -22.27 -21.32
C PRO A 11 -12.54 -21.44 -22.41
N TYR A 12 -12.48 -20.12 -22.25
CA TYR A 12 -11.72 -19.25 -23.14
C TYR A 12 -10.23 -19.24 -22.78
N GLN A 13 -9.35 -19.31 -23.78
CA GLN A 13 -7.89 -19.34 -23.59
C GLN A 13 -7.32 -18.02 -23.05
N ILE A 14 -8.04 -16.90 -23.23
CA ILE A 14 -7.65 -15.58 -22.70
C ILE A 14 -7.40 -15.58 -21.19
N PHE A 15 -8.14 -16.40 -20.42
CA PHE A 15 -7.99 -16.49 -18.97
C PHE A 15 -6.70 -17.20 -18.52
N LYS A 16 -6.03 -17.92 -19.42
CA LYS A 16 -4.70 -18.49 -19.19
C LYS A 16 -3.57 -17.55 -19.59
N SER A 17 -3.86 -16.47 -20.33
CA SER A 17 -2.83 -15.52 -20.77
C SER A 17 -2.21 -14.78 -19.59
N VAL A 18 -0.89 -14.63 -19.62
CA VAL A 18 -0.13 -13.87 -18.63
C VAL A 18 -0.57 -12.41 -18.62
N ILE A 19 -0.87 -11.84 -19.79
CA ILE A 19 -1.31 -10.43 -19.96
C ILE A 19 -2.65 -10.19 -19.26
N PHE A 20 -3.58 -11.14 -19.37
CA PHE A 20 -4.87 -11.03 -18.69
C PHE A 20 -4.70 -11.04 -17.17
N ARG A 21 -3.85 -11.95 -16.66
CA ARG A 21 -3.57 -12.07 -15.22
C ARG A 21 -2.85 -10.84 -14.67
N SER A 22 -1.87 -10.30 -15.39
CA SER A 22 -1.16 -9.08 -14.98
C SER A 22 -2.06 -7.85 -15.05
N GLY A 23 -2.88 -7.71 -16.09
CA GLY A 23 -3.85 -6.62 -16.22
C GLY A 23 -4.88 -6.63 -15.09
N MET A 24 -5.43 -7.80 -14.77
CA MET A 24 -6.39 -7.94 -13.67
C MET A 24 -5.73 -7.73 -12.30
N ALA A 25 -4.49 -8.18 -12.11
CA ALA A 25 -3.72 -7.89 -10.89
C ALA A 25 -3.55 -6.38 -10.70
N PHE A 26 -3.10 -5.66 -11.74
CA PHE A 26 -2.98 -4.21 -11.72
C PHE A 26 -4.30 -3.51 -11.38
N LEU A 27 -5.39 -3.90 -12.06
CA LEU A 27 -6.73 -3.37 -11.79
C LEU A 27 -7.16 -3.60 -10.33
N THR A 28 -6.91 -4.78 -9.78
CA THR A 28 -7.24 -5.03 -8.37
C THR A 28 -6.42 -4.19 -7.41
N VAL A 29 -5.11 -4.02 -7.63
CA VAL A 29 -4.28 -3.13 -6.82
C VAL A 29 -4.81 -1.69 -6.90
N TYR A 30 -5.09 -1.22 -8.12
CA TYR A 30 -5.60 0.12 -8.37
C TYR A 30 -6.94 0.38 -7.63
N LEU A 31 -7.89 -0.54 -7.74
CA LEU A 31 -9.19 -0.43 -7.07
C LEU A 31 -9.04 -0.45 -5.55
N VAL A 32 -8.20 -1.35 -5.01
CA VAL A 32 -7.92 -1.40 -3.56
C VAL A 32 -7.35 -0.07 -3.09
N ILE A 33 -6.38 0.50 -3.81
CA ILE A 33 -5.78 1.78 -3.45
C ILE A 33 -6.83 2.90 -3.48
N ILE A 34 -7.60 3.04 -4.55
CA ILE A 34 -8.61 4.11 -4.64
C ILE A 34 -9.61 4.05 -3.49
N ILE A 35 -10.02 2.83 -3.09
CA ILE A 35 -11.00 2.65 -2.04
C ILE A 35 -10.36 2.88 -0.65
N LEU A 36 -9.20 2.30 -0.37
CA LEU A 36 -8.57 2.36 0.97
C LEU A 36 -7.82 3.66 1.24
N MET A 37 -7.14 4.23 0.23
CA MET A 37 -6.30 5.41 0.37
C MET A 37 -7.02 6.60 1.04
N PRO A 38 -8.26 6.99 0.72
CA PRO A 38 -8.93 8.10 1.39
C PRO A 38 -9.16 7.86 2.89
N PHE A 39 -9.50 6.62 3.29
CA PHE A 39 -9.65 6.27 4.71
C PHE A 39 -8.32 6.34 5.44
N VAL A 40 -7.26 5.84 4.80
CA VAL A 40 -5.91 5.81 5.36
C VAL A 40 -5.35 7.22 5.51
N ILE A 41 -5.53 8.10 4.50
CA ILE A 41 -5.16 9.52 4.58
C ILE A 41 -5.90 10.19 5.75
N LYS A 42 -7.21 9.94 5.90
CA LYS A 42 -8.01 10.50 7.00
C LYS A 42 -7.49 10.03 8.35
N HIS A 43 -7.12 8.75 8.47
CA HIS A 43 -6.58 8.19 9.70
C HIS A 43 -5.21 8.78 10.05
N PHE A 44 -4.28 8.87 9.09
CA PHE A 44 -2.96 9.48 9.31
C PHE A 44 -3.05 10.96 9.65
N ARG A 45 -3.98 11.70 9.03
CA ARG A 45 -4.24 13.10 9.36
C ARG A 45 -4.79 13.26 10.78
N ALA A 46 -5.69 12.38 11.21
CA ALA A 46 -6.21 12.38 12.58
C ALA A 46 -5.14 12.01 13.63
N ALA A 47 -4.20 11.14 13.26
CA ALA A 47 -3.07 10.76 14.11
C ALA A 47 -1.95 11.83 14.18
N GLY A 48 -2.08 12.95 13.44
CA GLY A 48 -1.06 14.00 13.39
C GLY A 48 0.22 13.60 12.67
N ILE A 49 0.21 12.48 11.93
CA ILE A 49 1.35 11.98 11.13
C ILE A 49 1.30 12.72 9.79
N THR A 50 1.65 14.01 9.83
CA THR A 50 1.67 14.88 8.66
C THR A 50 3.09 15.39 8.45
N SER A 51 3.52 15.39 7.20
CA SER A 51 4.86 15.74 6.70
C SER A 51 5.19 17.22 6.79
N ASP A 52 4.47 17.98 7.62
CA ASP A 52 4.76 19.40 7.72
C ASP A 52 5.98 19.60 8.60
N PHE A 53 7.02 20.07 7.92
CA PHE A 53 8.35 20.27 8.48
C PHE A 53 8.51 21.68 9.07
N ASN A 54 7.51 22.56 8.96
CA ASN A 54 7.62 23.94 9.45
C ASN A 54 6.64 24.22 10.60
N GLY A 55 7.19 24.30 11.81
CA GLY A 55 6.53 25.04 12.87
C GLY A 55 6.43 26.51 12.46
N THR A 56 5.25 26.98 12.09
CA THR A 56 4.68 28.32 12.36
C THR A 56 3.45 28.50 11.50
N SER A 57 2.27 28.45 12.10
CA SER A 57 1.37 29.60 12.09
C SER A 57 0.21 29.36 13.06
N ASN A 58 0.20 30.18 14.10
CA ASN A 58 -1.05 30.63 14.70
C ASN A 58 -1.94 31.13 13.56
N GLY A 59 -3.14 30.58 13.42
CA GLY A 59 -4.16 31.10 12.52
C GLY A 59 -4.66 30.08 11.49
N ILE A 60 -5.84 29.54 11.79
CA ILE A 60 -6.95 29.23 10.87
C ILE A 60 -6.57 29.30 9.38
N LYS A 61 -5.88 28.28 8.86
CA LYS A 61 -5.88 27.97 7.43
C LYS A 61 -6.02 26.46 7.24
N PRO A 62 -6.88 25.99 6.32
CA PRO A 62 -6.92 24.57 5.97
C PRO A 62 -5.56 24.19 5.40
N TYR A 63 -4.87 23.34 6.16
CA TYR A 63 -3.48 22.96 5.95
C TYR A 63 -3.18 22.48 4.52
N THR A 64 -2.18 23.12 3.91
CA THR A 64 -1.76 22.94 2.52
C THR A 64 -0.76 21.78 2.39
N GLY A 65 -1.15 20.71 1.69
CA GLY A 65 -0.25 20.02 0.76
C GLY A 65 0.81 19.05 1.28
N ALA A 66 0.92 18.75 2.58
CA ALA A 66 1.85 17.70 3.03
C ALA A 66 1.29 16.29 2.75
N THR A 67 1.89 15.55 1.81
CA THR A 67 1.52 14.19 1.42
C THR A 67 1.85 13.20 2.55
N PRO A 68 0.87 12.47 3.11
CA PRO A 68 1.09 11.64 4.29
C PRO A 68 2.19 10.60 4.07
N ILE A 69 3.08 10.48 5.06
CA ILE A 69 4.39 9.82 4.96
C ILE A 69 4.28 8.29 4.82
N MET A 70 3.12 7.69 5.10
CA MET A 70 2.98 6.23 5.24
C MET A 70 2.06 5.56 4.18
N GLY A 71 1.89 6.16 3.00
CA GLY A 71 1.04 5.58 1.93
C GLY A 71 1.52 4.22 1.39
N GLY A 72 2.81 3.88 1.56
CA GLY A 72 3.41 2.65 1.05
C GLY A 72 2.82 1.36 1.62
N GLY A 73 2.29 1.38 2.84
CA GLY A 73 1.66 0.21 3.46
C GLY A 73 0.40 -0.24 2.71
N VAL A 74 -0.40 0.70 2.20
CA VAL A 74 -1.61 0.39 1.43
C VAL A 74 -1.26 -0.24 0.09
N LEU A 75 -0.19 0.25 -0.55
CA LEU A 75 0.33 -0.31 -1.78
C LEU A 75 0.80 -1.76 -1.57
N LEU A 76 1.58 -2.01 -0.50
CA LEU A 76 2.03 -3.36 -0.13
C LEU A 76 0.87 -4.32 0.10
N LEU A 77 -0.14 -3.90 0.85
CA LEU A 77 -1.37 -4.68 1.06
C LEU A 77 -2.10 -4.96 -0.26
N GLY A 78 -2.23 -3.96 -1.12
CA GLY A 78 -2.85 -4.11 -2.44
C GLY A 78 -2.13 -5.14 -3.30
N ILE A 79 -0.80 -5.09 -3.36
CA ILE A 79 0.01 -6.04 -4.13
C ILE A 79 -0.09 -7.46 -3.54
N LEU A 80 -0.08 -7.62 -2.22
CA LEU A 80 -0.27 -8.93 -1.58
C LEU A 80 -1.62 -9.55 -1.94
N VAL A 81 -2.70 -8.77 -1.84
CA VAL A 81 -4.06 -9.21 -2.20
C VAL A 81 -4.11 -9.61 -3.68
N ALA A 82 -3.61 -8.76 -4.58
CA ALA A 82 -3.59 -9.04 -6.01
C ALA A 82 -2.74 -10.28 -6.35
N ALA A 83 -1.61 -10.47 -5.68
CA ALA A 83 -0.74 -11.62 -5.88
C ALA A 83 -1.42 -12.94 -5.49
N VAL A 84 -2.15 -12.96 -4.37
CA VAL A 84 -2.91 -14.14 -3.93
C VAL A 84 -4.06 -14.47 -4.88
N LEU A 85 -4.79 -13.45 -5.34
CA LEU A 85 -5.94 -13.63 -6.25
C LEU A 85 -5.52 -14.12 -7.64
N TRP A 86 -4.56 -13.43 -8.26
CA TRP A 86 -4.28 -13.57 -9.70
C TRP A 86 -3.01 -14.36 -10.00
N CYS A 87 -1.99 -14.24 -9.17
CA CYS A 87 -0.69 -14.85 -9.46
C CYS A 87 -0.73 -16.37 -9.29
N ASN A 88 0.21 -17.06 -9.91
CA ASN A 88 0.47 -18.46 -9.61
C ASN A 88 1.66 -18.50 -8.66
N LEU A 89 1.48 -18.94 -7.43
CA LEU A 89 2.53 -18.95 -6.41
C LEU A 89 3.60 -19.99 -6.81
N ASN A 90 4.64 -19.51 -7.50
CA ASN A 90 5.86 -20.26 -7.79
C ASN A 90 6.97 -19.78 -6.84
N GLN A 91 8.03 -20.57 -6.67
CA GLN A 91 9.18 -20.26 -5.81
C GLN A 91 9.70 -18.82 -6.02
N TYR A 92 9.77 -18.37 -7.27
CA TYR A 92 10.24 -17.02 -7.63
C TYR A 92 9.28 -15.92 -7.14
N ILE A 93 7.97 -16.14 -7.28
CA ILE A 93 6.95 -15.16 -6.87
C ILE A 93 6.87 -15.10 -5.35
N VAL A 94 6.93 -16.24 -4.68
CA VAL A 94 6.95 -16.31 -3.22
C VAL A 94 8.21 -15.62 -2.67
N ALA A 95 9.39 -15.87 -3.24
CA ALA A 95 10.61 -15.19 -2.86
C ALA A 95 10.49 -13.65 -3.04
N LEU A 96 9.94 -13.20 -4.16
CA LEU A 96 9.75 -11.77 -4.44
C LEU A 96 8.77 -11.12 -3.46
N LEU A 97 7.67 -11.79 -3.10
CA LEU A 97 6.73 -11.32 -2.09
C LEU A 97 7.37 -11.22 -0.71
N ILE A 98 8.20 -12.19 -0.33
CA ILE A 98 8.93 -12.17 0.95
C ILE A 98 9.90 -10.98 0.99
N ILE A 99 10.68 -10.78 -0.07
CA ILE A 99 11.63 -9.65 -0.16
C ILE A 99 10.86 -8.33 -0.07
N MET A 100 9.81 -8.17 -0.87
CA MET A 100 8.99 -6.96 -0.89
C MET A 100 8.36 -6.69 0.49
N PHE A 101 7.84 -7.72 1.15
CA PHE A 101 7.28 -7.60 2.50
C PHE A 101 8.36 -7.22 3.53
N SER A 102 9.55 -7.80 3.43
CA SER A 102 10.66 -7.51 4.34
C SER A 102 11.09 -6.05 4.24
N PHE A 103 11.27 -5.53 3.03
CA PHE A 103 11.54 -4.10 2.81
C PHE A 103 10.39 -3.21 3.27
N GLY A 104 9.14 -3.65 3.10
CA GLY A 104 7.97 -2.96 3.63
C GLY A 104 7.97 -2.84 5.15
N VAL A 105 8.33 -3.91 5.86
CA VAL A 105 8.45 -3.91 7.33
C VAL A 105 9.59 -3.01 7.78
N ILE A 106 10.75 -3.07 7.12
CA ILE A 106 11.89 -2.19 7.44
C ILE A 106 11.50 -0.71 7.28
N GLY A 107 10.84 -0.37 6.17
CA GLY A 107 10.34 1.00 5.95
C GLY A 107 9.31 1.43 7.00
N ALA A 108 8.40 0.54 7.38
CA ALA A 108 7.45 0.83 8.44
C ALA A 108 8.15 1.11 9.78
N ILE A 109 9.14 0.29 10.16
CA ILE A 109 9.92 0.48 11.40
C ILE A 109 10.67 1.81 11.38
N ASP A 110 11.29 2.19 10.26
CA ASP A 110 11.97 3.48 10.12
C ASP A 110 11.00 4.67 10.29
N ASP A 111 9.83 4.60 9.66
CA ASP A 111 8.80 5.64 9.82
C ASP A 111 8.27 5.70 11.26
N PHE A 112 8.06 4.57 11.94
CA PHE A 112 7.69 4.55 13.36
C PHE A 112 8.78 5.14 14.26
N ALA A 113 10.04 4.80 14.01
CA ALA A 113 11.18 5.30 14.78
C ALA A 113 11.31 6.83 14.68
N LYS A 114 11.11 7.39 13.48
CA LYS A 114 11.08 8.84 13.25
C LYS A 114 9.97 9.53 14.04
N VAL A 115 8.78 8.95 14.13
CA VAL A 115 7.67 9.50 14.91
C VAL A 115 7.97 9.47 16.42
N VAL A 116 8.59 8.39 16.93
CA VAL A 116 8.88 8.23 18.37
C VAL A 116 10.02 9.14 18.83
N HIS A 117 11.13 9.22 18.09
CA HIS A 117 12.24 10.12 18.44
C HIS A 117 11.78 11.57 18.54
N ARG A 118 10.90 12.01 17.64
CA ARG A 118 10.39 13.39 17.62
C ARG A 118 9.48 13.74 18.80
N ARG A 119 8.80 12.75 19.42
CA ARG A 119 8.04 13.00 20.67
C ARG A 119 8.96 13.28 21.85
N ARG A 120 10.16 12.70 21.86
CA ARG A 120 11.13 12.87 22.94
C ARG A 120 11.76 14.27 22.93
N ASP A 121 12.05 14.82 21.74
CA ASP A 121 12.64 16.16 21.60
C ASP A 121 11.66 17.31 21.92
N ARG A 122 10.35 17.03 21.99
CA ARG A 122 9.33 18.03 22.29
C ARG A 122 8.97 18.13 23.78
N ILE A 123 9.53 17.24 24.61
CA ILE A 123 9.25 17.12 26.05
C ILE A 123 10.47 17.55 26.89
N GLY A 124 11.65 17.68 26.29
CA GLY A 124 12.83 18.31 26.88
C GLY A 124 12.92 19.78 26.52
#